data_AF-Q8TQI3-F1
#
_entry.id   AF-Q8TQI3-F1
#
_cell.length_a   1.000
_cell.length_b   1.000
_cell.length_c   1.000
_cell.angle_alpha   90.00
_cell.angle_beta   90.00
_cell.angle_gamma   90.00
#
_symmetry.space_group_name_H-M   'P 1'
#
loop_
_entity.id
_entity.type
_entity.pdbx_description
1 polymer ?
#
loop_
_entity_poly.entity_id
_entity_poly.type
_entity_poly.pdbx_seq_one_letter_code
_entity_poly.pdbx_strand_id
1 'polypeptide(L)'
;MQTHDDIKHKMEEFQERMDDIKGVAKSNAKQVEKCFKKGERLSFTDIAKRVDLENNQVSNALKRLKRQGKLKFDRLDTETRRYYHLP
;
A
#
# COMPACT_ATOMS: atom_id res chain seq x y z
N MET A 1 27.22 -17.93 29.35
CA MET A 1 25.79 -17.69 29.05
C MET A 1 25.70 -16.28 28.48
N GLN A 2 25.80 -16.14 27.16
CA GLN A 2 25.84 -14.82 26.49
C GLN A 2 24.86 -14.76 25.31
N THR A 3 24.34 -15.90 24.87
CA THR A 3 23.51 -16.07 23.68
C THR A 3 22.06 -15.60 23.82
N HIS A 4 21.53 -15.45 25.04
CA HIS A 4 20.12 -15.10 25.24
C HIS A 4 19.83 -13.61 25.01
N ASP A 5 20.74 -12.72 25.43
CA ASP A 5 20.62 -11.27 25.22
C ASP A 5 20.83 -10.89 23.74
N ASP A 6 21.80 -11.51 23.06
CA ASP A 6 22.03 -11.28 21.62
C ASP A 6 20.83 -11.68 20.74
N ILE A 7 20.14 -12.76 21.09
CA ILE A 7 18.93 -13.20 20.36
C ILE A 7 17.78 -12.24 20.62
N LYS A 8 17.60 -11.78 21.86
CA LYS A 8 16.53 -10.84 22.21
C LYS A 8 16.73 -9.50 21.51
N HIS A 9 17.96 -8.98 21.50
CA HIS A 9 18.30 -7.73 20.84
C HIS A 9 18.05 -7.80 19.33
N LYS A 10 18.45 -8.90 18.66
CA LYS A 10 18.15 -9.12 17.24
C LYS A 10 16.65 -9.23 16.95
N MET A 11 15.88 -9.83 17.85
CA MET A 11 14.42 -9.90 17.72
C MET A 11 13.78 -8.51 17.84
N GLU A 12 14.26 -7.68 18.76
CA GLU A 12 13.80 -6.29 18.93
C GLU A 12 14.12 -5.43 17.69
N GLU A 13 15.34 -5.52 17.16
CA GLU A 13 15.71 -4.84 15.90
C GLU A 13 14.87 -5.34 14.71
N PHE A 14 14.59 -6.64 14.64
CA PHE A 14 13.76 -7.21 13.59
C PHE A 14 12.30 -6.74 13.69
N GLN A 15 11.78 -6.64 14.92
CA GLN A 15 10.45 -6.14 15.22
C GLN A 15 10.33 -4.66 14.85
N GLU A 16 11.31 -3.84 15.24
CA GLU A 16 11.35 -2.40 14.91
C GLU A 16 11.34 -2.20 13.39
N ARG A 17 12.21 -2.89 12.66
CA ARG A 17 12.23 -2.83 11.19
C ARG A 17 10.91 -3.27 10.55
N MET A 18 10.23 -4.26 11.13
CA MET A 18 8.91 -4.70 10.68
C MET A 18 7.83 -3.65 10.94
N ASP A 19 7.88 -2.96 12.08
CA ASP A 19 6.96 -1.89 12.43
C ASP A 19 7.17 -0.64 11.56
N ASP A 20 8.40 -0.30 11.21
CA ASP A 20 8.72 0.74 10.22
C ASP A 20 8.13 0.41 8.85
N ILE A 21 8.34 -0.81 8.35
CA ILE A 21 7.77 -1.25 7.06
C ILE A 21 6.24 -1.19 7.09
N LYS A 22 5.61 -1.58 8.20
CA LYS A 22 4.15 -1.46 8.38
C LYS A 22 3.71 0.00 8.43
N GLY A 23 4.48 0.88 9.08
CA GLY A 23 4.26 2.32 9.17
C GLY A 23 4.28 2.97 7.78
N VAL A 24 5.31 2.70 6.99
CA VAL A 24 5.44 3.16 5.60
C VAL A 24 4.29 2.64 4.75
N ALA A 25 3.95 1.35 4.84
CA ALA A 25 2.83 0.78 4.09
C ALA A 25 1.48 1.44 4.44
N LYS A 26 1.28 1.81 5.71
CA LYS A 26 0.08 2.53 6.16
C LYS A 26 0.07 3.97 5.64
N SER A 27 1.21 4.65 5.65
CA SER A 27 1.37 6.00 5.10
C SER A 27 1.07 6.02 3.60
N ASN A 28 1.68 5.10 2.84
CA ASN A 28 1.49 4.97 1.40
C ASN A 28 0.02 4.69 1.04
N ALA A 29 -0.66 3.81 1.80
CA ALA A 29 -2.09 3.57 1.62
C ALA A 29 -2.94 4.84 1.82
N LYS A 30 -2.60 5.69 2.80
CA LYS A 30 -3.30 6.95 3.05
C LYS A 30 -3.04 7.98 1.95
N GLN A 31 -1.82 8.04 1.40
CA GLN A 31 -1.50 8.90 0.26
C GLN A 31 -2.29 8.48 -0.98
N VAL A 32 -2.31 7.17 -1.28
CA VAL A 32 -3.10 6.60 -2.37
C VAL A 32 -4.60 6.86 -2.19
N GLU A 33 -5.14 6.70 -0.98
CA GLU A 33 -6.55 7.03 -0.69
C GLU A 33 -6.86 8.52 -1.01
N LYS A 34 -6.01 9.45 -0.56
CA LYS A 34 -6.19 10.89 -0.82
C LYS A 34 -6.05 11.29 -2.29
N CYS A 35 -5.39 10.47 -3.10
CA CYS A 35 -5.19 10.72 -4.52
C CYS A 35 -6.48 10.59 -5.34
N PHE A 36 -7.47 9.84 -4.85
CA PHE A 36 -8.77 9.70 -5.53
C PHE A 36 -9.70 10.86 -5.19
N LYS A 37 -10.27 11.50 -6.22
CA LYS A 37 -11.42 12.37 -6.04
C LYS A 37 -12.72 11.54 -5.95
N LYS A 38 -13.76 12.09 -5.33
CA LYS A 38 -15.07 11.43 -5.19
C LYS A 38 -15.61 11.02 -6.58
N GLY A 39 -15.87 9.73 -6.77
CA GLY A 39 -16.36 9.17 -8.03
C GLY A 39 -15.32 9.06 -9.16
N GLU A 40 -14.05 9.38 -8.90
CA GLU A 40 -12.98 9.29 -9.89
C GLU A 40 -12.50 7.84 -10.05
N ARG A 41 -12.31 7.44 -11.31
CA ARG A 41 -11.70 6.16 -11.68
C ARG A 41 -10.28 6.42 -12.16
N LEU A 42 -9.29 5.81 -11.52
CA LEU A 42 -7.88 5.95 -11.89
C LEU A 42 -7.28 4.60 -12.29
N SER A 43 -6.45 4.60 -13.32
CA SER A 43 -5.62 3.42 -13.61
C SER A 43 -4.48 3.31 -12.60
N PHE A 44 -3.89 2.13 -12.49
CA PHE A 44 -2.69 1.92 -11.66
C PHE A 44 -1.59 2.95 -11.96
N THR A 45 -1.36 3.23 -13.24
CA THR A 45 -0.32 4.15 -13.70
C THR A 45 -0.63 5.59 -13.31
N ASP A 46 -1.90 6.02 -13.36
CA ASP A 46 -2.30 7.36 -12.94
C ASP A 46 -2.10 7.57 -11.46
N ILE A 47 -2.43 6.55 -10.65
CA ILE A 47 -2.20 6.57 -9.21
C ILE A 47 -0.70 6.72 -8.95
N ALA A 48 0.13 5.85 -9.53
CA ALA A 48 1.57 5.87 -9.33
C ALA A 48 2.20 7.23 -9.68
N LYS A 49 1.77 7.85 -10.78
CA LYS A 49 2.22 9.18 -11.20
C LYS A 49 1.79 10.30 -10.24
N ARG A 50 0.62 10.19 -9.62
CA ARG A 50 0.08 11.23 -8.72
C ARG A 50 0.64 11.16 -7.32
N VAL A 51 0.92 9.96 -6.80
CA VAL A 51 1.45 9.78 -5.44
C VAL A 51 2.97 9.75 -5.39
N ASP A 52 3.65 9.77 -6.54
CA ASP A 52 5.11 9.69 -6.65
C ASP A 52 5.70 8.50 -5.85
N LEU A 53 5.04 7.34 -5.97
CA LEU A 53 5.44 6.10 -5.30
C LEU A 53 5.87 5.06 -6.32
N GLU A 54 6.80 4.20 -5.92
CA GLU A 54 7.20 3.06 -6.73
C GLU A 54 6.03 2.09 -6.95
N ASN A 55 6.02 1.41 -8.10
CA ASN A 55 4.97 0.45 -8.46
C ASN A 55 4.71 -0.60 -7.36
N ASN A 56 5.77 -1.08 -6.69
CA ASN A 56 5.63 -2.06 -5.60
C ASN A 56 4.90 -1.47 -4.38
N GLN A 57 5.19 -0.21 -4.04
CA GLN A 57 4.56 0.51 -2.94
C GLN A 57 3.09 0.79 -3.25
N VAL A 58 2.78 1.24 -4.47
CA VAL A 58 1.40 1.46 -4.94
C VAL A 58 0.61 0.14 -4.92
N SER A 59 1.19 -0.95 -5.42
CA SER A 59 0.56 -2.28 -5.41
C SER A 59 0.21 -2.72 -3.98
N ASN A 60 1.13 -2.54 -3.03
CA ASN A 60 0.89 -2.87 -1.63
C ASN A 60 -0.16 -1.97 -0.98
N ALA A 61 -0.13 -0.66 -1.27
CA ALA A 61 -1.12 0.30 -0.82
C ALA A 61 -2.53 -0.06 -1.32
N LEU A 62 -2.68 -0.34 -2.62
CA LEU A 62 -3.96 -0.73 -3.22
C LEU A 62 -4.48 -2.06 -2.65
N LYS A 63 -3.61 -3.06 -2.48
CA LYS A 63 -3.97 -4.33 -1.82
C LYS A 63 -4.49 -4.08 -0.40
N ARG A 64 -3.84 -3.19 0.35
CA ARG A 64 -4.25 -2.83 1.72
C ARG A 64 -5.60 -2.12 1.73
N LEU A 65 -5.81 -1.12 0.88
CA LEU A 65 -7.08 -0.41 0.77
C LEU A 65 -8.24 -1.33 0.34
N LYS A 66 -7.96 -2.26 -0.59
CA LYS A 66 -8.91 -3.31 -0.99
C LYS A 66 -9.27 -4.23 0.18
N ARG A 67 -8.28 -4.68 0.97
CA ARG A 67 -8.52 -5.51 2.17
C ARG A 67 -9.35 -4.78 3.23
N GLN A 68 -9.23 -3.46 3.31
CA GLN A 68 -10.04 -2.62 4.20
C GLN A 68 -11.46 -2.33 3.64
N GLY A 69 -11.78 -2.81 2.44
CA GLY A 69 -13.07 -2.51 1.79
C GLY A 69 -13.21 -1.08 1.26
N LYS A 70 -12.14 -0.28 1.32
CA LYS A 70 -12.14 1.13 0.91
C LYS A 70 -11.89 1.35 -0.57
N LEU A 71 -11.45 0.33 -1.29
CA LEU A 71 -11.11 0.42 -2.71
C LEU A 71 -11.86 -0.65 -3.49
N LYS A 72 -12.58 -0.21 -4.51
CA LYS A 72 -13.18 -1.08 -5.52
C LYS A 72 -12.38 -0.96 -6.82
N PHE A 73 -12.49 -1.98 -7.65
CA PHE A 73 -11.91 -1.94 -8.99
C PHE A 73 -12.95 -2.41 -10.00
N ASP A 74 -13.03 -1.70 -11.11
CA ASP A 74 -13.82 -2.08 -12.27
C ASP A 74 -12.87 -2.60 -13.34
N ARG A 75 -13.33 -3.62 -14.08
CA ARG A 75 -12.70 -4.07 -15.31
C ARG A 75 -13.53 -3.48 -16.45
N LEU A 76 -12.96 -2.59 -17.24
CA LEU A 76 -13.62 -2.19 -18.48
C LEU A 76 -13.36 -3.32 -19.49
N ASP A 77 -14.42 -3.88 -20.06
CA ASP A 77 -14.34 -5.07 -20.94
C ASP A 77 -13.53 -4.84 -22.24
N THR A 78 -13.27 -3.59 -22.61
CA THR A 78 -12.69 -3.24 -23.92
C THR A 78 -11.17 -3.10 -23.96
N GLU A 79 -10.53 -2.93 -22.81
CA GLU A 79 -9.07 -2.88 -22.69
C GLU A 79 -8.73 -3.57 -21.38
N THR A 80 -7.69 -4.41 -21.30
CA THR A 80 -7.29 -5.14 -20.08
C THR A 80 -6.83 -4.22 -18.92
N ARG A 81 -7.25 -2.96 -18.91
CA ARG A 81 -7.03 -1.93 -17.91
C ARG A 81 -8.00 -2.11 -16.74
N ARG A 82 -7.41 -2.20 -15.55
CA ARG A 82 -8.14 -2.15 -14.27
C ARG A 82 -8.18 -0.71 -13.81
N TYR A 83 -9.37 -0.23 -13.51
CA TYR A 83 -9.57 1.07 -12.91
C TYR A 83 -9.94 0.89 -11.45
N TYR A 84 -9.38 1.71 -10.59
CA TYR A 84 -9.64 1.72 -9.17
C TYR A 84 -10.48 2.95 -8.84
N HIS A 85 -11.38 2.83 -7.89
CA HIS A 85 -12.15 3.95 -7.35
C HIS A 85 -12.46 3.71 -5.87
N LEU A 86 -12.64 4.80 -5.13
CA LEU A 86 -13.17 4.74 -3.78
C LEU A 86 -14.72 4.75 -3.84
N PRO A 87 -15.41 3.92 -3.03
CA PRO A 87 -16.86 3.91 -2.94
C PRO A 87 -17.43 5.17 -2.31
#